data_AF-A0A970GZV4-F1
#
_entry.id   AF-A0A970GZV4-F1
#
_cell.length_a   1.000
_cell.length_b   1.000
_cell.length_c   1.000
_cell.angle_alpha   90.00
_cell.angle_beta   90.00
_cell.angle_gamma   90.00
#
_symmetry.space_group_name_H-M   'P 1'
#
loop_
_entity.id
_entity.type
_entity.pdbx_description
1 polymer ?
#
loop_
_entity_poly.entity_id
_entity_poly.type
_entity_poly.pdbx_seq_one_letter_code
_entity_poly.pdbx_strand_id
1 'polypeptide(L)'
;MKQLFRLYRGEDMLGLVEHTEDDFPFHIGLFHAEEAFDTVKSLFEAEIAYLNEGRMEEWRKMRDQIDAPGLLLEPIGPGKEQNRPLIHIEQNRVWWR
;
A
#
# COMPACT_ATOMS: atom_id res chain seq x y z
N MET A 1 5.40 -20.67 0.60
CA MET A 1 6.03 -19.87 -0.46
C MET A 1 5.81 -18.42 -0.10
N LYS A 2 6.84 -17.57 -0.21
CA LYS A 2 6.67 -16.12 -0.05
C LYS A 2 5.92 -15.60 -1.27
N GLN A 3 4.77 -14.96 -1.07
CA GLN A 3 4.02 -14.33 -2.17
C GLN A 3 4.56 -12.91 -2.36
N LEU A 4 4.92 -12.58 -3.59
CA LEU A 4 5.33 -11.24 -3.98
C LEU A 4 4.22 -10.58 -4.79
N PHE A 5 4.11 -9.27 -4.66
CA PHE A 5 3.21 -8.44 -5.44
C PHE A 5 3.93 -7.20 -5.95
N ARG A 6 3.49 -6.68 -7.09
CA ARG A 6 3.82 -5.35 -7.58
C ARG A 6 2.71 -4.40 -7.17
N LEU A 7 3.08 -3.29 -6.55
CA LEU A 7 2.17 -2.20 -6.24
C LEU A 7 2.27 -1.12 -7.32
N TYR A 8 1.14 -0.81 -7.93
CA TYR A 8 1.02 0.26 -8.92
C TYR A 8 0.09 1.36 -8.42
N ARG A 9 0.33 2.58 -8.91
CA ARG A 9 -0.57 3.73 -8.81
C ARG A 9 -0.71 4.37 -10.18
N GLY A 10 -1.84 4.17 -10.83
CA GLY A 10 -1.95 4.46 -12.26
C GLY A 10 -0.98 3.58 -13.05
N GLU A 11 -0.06 4.20 -13.79
CA GLU A 11 0.98 3.50 -14.57
C GLU A 11 2.31 3.36 -13.81
N ASP A 12 2.44 4.02 -12.65
CA ASP A 12 3.68 4.07 -11.88
C ASP A 12 3.83 2.84 -10.97
N MET A 13 4.94 2.11 -11.12
CA MET A 13 5.30 0.99 -10.22
C MET A 13 5.94 1.57 -8.95
N LEU A 14 5.21 1.51 -7.84
CA LEU A 14 5.64 2.08 -6.56
C LEU A 14 6.61 1.17 -5.81
N GLY A 15 6.46 -0.15 -5.92
CA GLY A 15 7.36 -1.08 -5.26
C GLY A 15 6.88 -2.51 -5.22
N LEU A 16 7.67 -3.35 -4.58
CA LEU A 16 7.34 -4.74 -4.30
C LEU A 16 6.79 -4.90 -2.89
N VAL A 17 5.70 -5.67 -2.76
CA VAL A 17 5.13 -6.09 -1.49
C VAL A 17 5.45 -7.57 -1.28
N GLU A 18 6.10 -7.90 -0.18
CA GLU A 18 6.45 -9.26 0.22
C GLU A 18 5.59 -9.73 1.38
N HIS A 19 4.76 -10.73 1.14
CA HIS A 19 3.93 -11.32 2.18
C HIS A 19 4.76 -12.09 3.21
N THR A 20 4.58 -11.69 4.48
CA THR A 20 5.29 -12.25 5.62
C THR A 20 4.35 -13.03 6.52
N GLU A 21 3.24 -12.43 6.95
CA GLU A 21 2.29 -13.06 7.87
C GLU A 21 0.85 -12.54 7.67
N ASP A 22 -0.12 -13.34 8.09
CA ASP A 22 -1.54 -12.97 8.11
C ASP A 22 -1.93 -12.48 9.52
N ASP A 23 -2.52 -11.28 9.60
CA ASP A 23 -3.08 -10.71 10.84
C ASP A 23 -4.50 -10.21 10.58
N PHE A 24 -5.45 -11.15 10.62
CA PHE A 24 -6.82 -10.91 10.18
C PHE A 24 -7.42 -9.64 10.83
N PRO A 25 -7.93 -8.67 10.03
CA PRO A 25 -8.34 -8.79 8.63
C PRO A 25 -7.29 -8.35 7.58
N PHE A 26 -6.03 -8.17 7.96
CA PHE A 26 -4.95 -7.71 7.09
C PHE A 26 -3.92 -8.82 6.81
N HIS A 27 -3.21 -8.65 5.70
CA HIS A 27 -1.92 -9.25 5.48
C HIS A 27 -0.83 -8.26 5.90
N ILE A 28 0.29 -8.78 6.40
CA ILE A 28 1.46 -8.01 6.80
C ILE A 28 2.65 -8.44 5.94
N GLY A 29 3.46 -7.46 5.57
CA GLY A 29 4.61 -7.70 4.72
C GLY A 29 5.69 -6.65 4.82
N LEU A 30 6.67 -6.82 3.94
CA LEU A 30 7.72 -5.85 3.68
C LEU A 30 7.43 -5.13 2.38
N PHE A 31 7.68 -3.83 2.37
CA PHE A 31 7.62 -2.98 1.19
C PHE A 31 9.03 -2.61 0.75
N HIS A 32 9.34 -2.96 -0.49
CA HIS A 32 10.58 -2.61 -1.17
C HIS A 32 10.25 -1.51 -2.17
N ALA A 33 10.51 -0.26 -1.77
CA ALA A 33 10.18 0.92 -2.55
C ALA A 33 11.02 1.01 -3.83
N GLU A 34 10.38 1.42 -4.92
CA GLU A 34 11.02 1.86 -6.16
C GLU A 34 11.06 3.39 -6.22
N GLU A 35 11.81 3.94 -7.18
CA GLU A 35 12.01 5.39 -7.34
C GLU A 35 10.68 6.17 -7.43
N ALA A 36 9.65 5.62 -8.07
CA ALA A 36 8.35 6.30 -8.19
C ALA A 36 7.65 6.50 -6.84
N PHE A 37 7.96 5.68 -5.82
CA PHE A 37 7.38 5.82 -4.49
C PHE A 37 7.78 7.12 -3.81
N ASP A 38 8.97 7.67 -4.08
CA ASP A 38 9.42 8.90 -3.43
C ASP A 38 8.46 10.08 -3.69
N THR A 39 7.76 10.06 -4.82
CA THR A 39 6.77 11.09 -5.18
C THR A 39 5.49 11.03 -4.33
N VAL A 40 5.17 9.86 -3.77
CA VAL A 40 3.94 9.61 -2.99
C VAL A 40 4.22 9.21 -1.55
N LYS A 41 5.47 9.03 -1.16
CA LYS A 41 5.90 8.64 0.19
C LYS A 41 5.28 9.53 1.27
N SER A 42 5.30 10.84 1.06
CA SER A 42 4.71 11.81 1.99
C SER A 42 3.20 11.64 2.18
N LEU A 43 2.48 11.11 1.18
CA LEU A 43 1.04 10.81 1.29
C LEU A 43 0.81 9.64 2.24
N PHE A 44 1.60 8.56 2.13
CA PHE A 44 1.51 7.40 3.02
C PHE A 44 1.94 7.74 4.45
N GLU A 45 3.01 8.52 4.62
CA GLU A 45 3.45 9.00 5.93
C GLU A 45 2.38 9.87 6.61
N ALA A 46 1.75 10.78 5.86
CA ALA A 46 0.66 11.61 6.38
C ALA A 46 -0.60 10.79 6.70
N GLU A 47 -0.93 9.80 5.86
CA GLU A 47 -2.05 8.89 6.06
C GLU A 47 -1.91 8.13 7.39
N ILE A 48 -0.75 7.53 7.66
CA ILE A 48 -0.45 6.86 8.94
C ILE A 48 -0.52 7.84 10.11
N ALA A 49 0.05 9.04 9.97
CA ALA A 49 0.01 10.04 11.04
C ALA A 49 -1.44 10.42 11.42
N TYR A 50 -2.32 10.66 10.43
CA TYR A 50 -3.73 10.95 10.69
C TYR A 50 -4.48 9.77 11.31
N LEU A 51 -4.17 8.54 10.90
CA LEU A 51 -4.76 7.34 11.50
C LEU A 51 -4.38 7.24 12.98
N ASN A 52 -3.10 7.46 13.32
CA ASN A 52 -2.59 7.42 14.69
C ASN A 52 -3.15 8.55 15.57
N GLU A 53 -3.39 9.73 15.00
CA GLU A 53 -4.01 10.87 15.69
C GLU A 53 -5.55 10.74 15.81
N GLY A 54 -6.17 9.70 15.23
CA GLY A 54 -7.63 9.54 15.20
C GLY A 54 -8.35 10.55 14.31
N ARG A 55 -7.64 11.22 13.41
CA ARG A 55 -8.14 12.26 12.50
C ARG A 55 -8.73 11.65 11.25
N MET A 56 -9.89 11.01 11.43
CA MET A 56 -10.51 10.17 10.40
C MET A 56 -10.91 10.91 9.12
N GLU A 57 -11.26 12.20 9.20
CA GLU A 57 -11.66 12.98 8.03
C GLU A 57 -10.45 13.36 7.16
N GLU A 58 -9.33 13.72 7.79
CA GLU A 58 -8.06 13.96 7.10
C GLU A 58 -7.47 12.67 6.56
N TRP A 59 -7.56 11.58 7.32
CA TRP A 59 -7.19 10.25 6.86
C TRP A 59 -7.95 9.88 5.58
N ARG A 60 -9.28 10.06 5.54
CA ARG A 60 -10.09 9.82 4.33
C ARG A 60 -9.64 10.66 3.13
N LYS A 61 -9.32 11.94 3.34
CA LYS A 61 -8.85 12.82 2.26
C LYS A 61 -7.48 12.41 1.72
N MET A 62 -6.56 11.97 2.58
CA MET A 62 -5.26 11.46 2.11
C MET A 62 -5.45 10.15 1.37
N ARG A 63 -6.30 9.29 1.91
CA ARG A 63 -6.63 8.01 1.32
C ARG A 63 -7.19 8.15 -0.10
N ASP A 64 -8.14 9.07 -0.31
CA ASP A 64 -8.69 9.37 -1.63
C ASP A 64 -7.60 9.84 -2.61
N GLN A 65 -6.60 10.59 -2.16
CA GLN A 65 -5.49 11.05 -3.02
C GLN A 65 -4.53 9.92 -3.40
N ILE A 66 -4.31 8.97 -2.49
CA ILE A 66 -3.53 7.76 -2.78
C ILE A 66 -4.27 6.92 -3.82
N ASP A 67 -5.58 6.69 -3.61
CA ASP A 67 -6.43 5.83 -4.45
C ASP A 67 -6.82 6.46 -5.79
N ALA A 68 -6.85 7.80 -5.91
CA ALA A 68 -7.40 8.51 -7.08
C ALA A 68 -6.82 8.08 -8.43
N PRO A 69 -5.49 7.89 -8.60
CA PRO A 69 -4.95 7.43 -9.89
C PRO A 69 -5.16 5.94 -10.15
N GLY A 70 -5.69 5.19 -9.17
CA GLY A 70 -5.94 3.76 -9.24
C GLY A 70 -4.80 2.97 -8.64
N LEU A 71 -4.97 2.49 -7.41
CA LEU A 71 -4.08 1.49 -6.84
C LEU A 71 -4.38 0.11 -7.41
N LEU A 72 -3.33 -0.64 -7.74
CA LEU A 72 -3.39 -2.02 -8.18
C LEU A 72 -2.30 -2.82 -7.48
N LEU A 73 -2.68 -3.96 -6.90
CA LEU A 73 -1.74 -4.92 -6.34
C LEU A 73 -1.77 -6.19 -7.20
N GLU A 74 -0.71 -6.39 -7.97
CA GLU A 74 -0.58 -7.49 -8.93
C GLU A 74 0.31 -8.60 -8.35
N PRO A 75 -0.17 -9.85 -8.20
CA PRO A 75 0.66 -10.95 -7.73
C PRO A 75 1.73 -11.34 -8.77
N ILE A 76 2.97 -11.56 -8.31
CA ILE A 76 4.00 -12.18 -9.12
C ILE A 76 3.78 -13.70 -9.11
N GLY A 77 3.22 -14.23 -10.20
CA GLY A 77 2.89 -15.66 -10.34
C GLY A 77 1.40 -15.93 -10.15
N PRO A 78 1.01 -17.12 -9.67
CA PRO A 78 -0.40 -17.46 -9.52
C PRO A 78 -1.05 -16.64 -8.41
N GLY A 79 -2.14 -15.94 -8.74
CA GLY A 79 -2.89 -15.13 -7.80
C GLY A 79 -3.92 -14.28 -8.53
N LYS A 80 -4.75 -13.56 -7.77
CA LYS A 80 -5.70 -12.59 -8.31
C LYS A 80 -5.21 -11.18 -7.99
N GLU A 81 -5.23 -10.32 -9.01
CA GLU A 81 -5.01 -8.89 -8.86
C GLU A 81 -6.07 -8.26 -7.95
N GLN A 82 -5.65 -7.30 -7.13
CA GLN A 82 -6.53 -6.52 -6.27
C GLN A 82 -6.59 -5.08 -6.79
N ASN A 83 -7.77 -4.66 -7.22
CA ASN A 83 -8.05 -3.29 -7.62
C ASN A 83 -8.46 -2.49 -6.38
N ARG A 84 -7.81 -1.33 -6.16
CA ARG A 84 -8.04 -0.45 -5.00
C ARG A 84 -7.94 -1.16 -3.65
N PRO A 85 -6.84 -1.89 -3.38
CA PRO A 85 -6.65 -2.58 -2.10
C PRO A 85 -6.59 -1.57 -0.95
N LEU A 86 -7.05 -1.96 0.24
CA LEU A 86 -6.82 -1.15 1.44
C LEU A 86 -5.38 -1.36 1.88
N ILE A 87 -4.45 -0.51 1.44
CA ILE A 87 -3.02 -0.61 1.75
C ILE A 87 -2.51 0.56 2.61
N HIS A 88 -1.66 0.22 3.59
CA HIS A 88 -0.96 1.13 4.48
C HIS A 88 0.54 0.85 4.39
N ILE A 89 1.38 1.88 4.28
CA ILE A 89 2.84 1.73 4.20
C ILE A 89 3.48 2.66 5.23
N GLU A 90 4.26 2.08 6.12
CA GLU A 90 5.06 2.79 7.11
C GLU A 90 6.50 2.30 7.02
N GLN A 91 7.41 3.19 6.62
CA GLN A 91 8.82 2.84 6.37
C GLN A 91 8.94 1.69 5.35
N ASN A 92 9.31 0.49 5.81
CA ASN A 92 9.42 -0.72 5.01
C ASN A 92 8.37 -1.77 5.38
N ARG A 93 7.38 -1.44 6.22
CA ARG A 93 6.28 -2.32 6.57
C ARG A 93 5.04 -1.95 5.78
N VAL A 94 4.28 -2.98 5.42
CA VAL A 94 3.04 -2.82 4.67
C VAL A 94 1.95 -3.70 5.23
N TRP A 95 0.75 -3.15 5.32
CA TRP A 95 -0.48 -3.86 5.67
C TRP A 95 -1.45 -3.71 4.51
N TRP A 96 -2.05 -4.80 4.04
CA TRP A 96 -3.06 -4.72 2.98
C TRP A 96 -4.17 -5.76 3.13
N ARG A 97 -5.32 -5.47 2.50
CA ARG A 97 -6.45 -6.40 2.33
C ARG A 97 -7.33 -6.02 1.15
#